data_AF-R7M9J5-F1
#
_entry.id   AF-R7M9J5-F1
#
_cell.length_a   1.000
_cell.length_b   1.000
_cell.length_c   1.000
_cell.angle_alpha   90.00
_cell.angle_beta   90.00
_cell.angle_gamma   90.00
#
_symmetry.space_group_name_H-M   'P 1'
#
loop_
_entity.id
_entity.type
_entity.pdbx_description
1 polymer ?
#
loop_
_entity_poly.entity_id
_entity_poly.type
_entity_poly.pdbx_seq_one_letter_code
_entity_poly.pdbx_strand_id
1 'polypeptide(L)'
;MRNKMENKTKINIAEKQLYYKGEVILKYTIKYPEITQSQYDIGKQRFNHENRQEALKLKEYAEGELYNQAKETYEYNKKNGYPIMIYELYRETNITYNDDKLISMYFDDYTFTGGAHGTTVRSLQTWDLEYIAPYSSDWSEFVIKI
;
A
#
# COMPACT_ATOMS: atom_id res chain seq x y z
N MET A 1 -12.91 -18.41 -28.63
CA MET A 1 -12.12 -17.98 -27.46
C MET A 1 -11.56 -16.59 -27.79
N ARG A 2 -11.86 -15.56 -26.99
CA ARG A 2 -11.28 -14.22 -27.17
C ARG A 2 -9.83 -14.27 -26.69
N ASN A 3 -8.89 -13.75 -27.47
CA ASN A 3 -7.51 -13.61 -26.99
C ASN A 3 -7.50 -12.54 -25.89
N LYS A 4 -7.00 -12.92 -24.71
CA LYS A 4 -6.87 -12.02 -23.56
C LYS A 4 -5.82 -10.95 -23.89
N MET A 5 -6.17 -9.67 -23.75
CA MET A 5 -5.27 -8.55 -24.05
C MET A 5 -4.72 -7.99 -22.74
N GLU A 6 -3.92 -8.80 -22.04
CA GLU A 6 -3.44 -8.44 -20.71
C GLU A 6 -2.42 -7.29 -20.75
N ASN A 7 -2.58 -6.35 -19.82
CA ASN A 7 -1.55 -5.34 -19.56
C ASN A 7 -0.36 -6.01 -18.86
N LYS A 8 0.88 -5.62 -19.18
CA LYS A 8 2.04 -6.13 -18.43
C LYS A 8 2.19 -5.37 -17.14
N THR A 9 2.12 -6.06 -16.01
CA THR A 9 2.21 -5.45 -14.68
C THR A 9 3.45 -5.90 -13.91
N LYS A 10 3.90 -5.06 -13.00
CA LYS A 10 4.98 -5.31 -12.04
C LYS A 10 4.50 -4.88 -10.65
N ILE A 11 4.94 -5.59 -9.61
CA ILE A 11 4.83 -5.12 -8.23
C ILE A 11 6.15 -4.46 -7.84
N ASN A 12 6.08 -3.19 -7.45
CA ASN A 12 7.18 -2.46 -6.85
C ASN A 12 7.14 -2.61 -5.33
N ILE A 13 8.31 -2.52 -4.68
CA ILE A 13 8.47 -2.69 -3.24
C ILE A 13 9.17 -1.47 -2.68
N ALA A 14 8.54 -0.80 -1.71
CA ALA A 14 9.20 0.18 -0.85
C ALA A 14 9.31 -0.41 0.56
N GLU A 15 10.54 -0.61 1.03
CA GLU A 15 10.78 -1.24 2.33
C GLU A 15 11.90 -0.54 3.09
N LYS A 16 11.79 -0.56 4.42
CA LYS A 16 12.80 0.02 5.30
C LYS A 16 12.65 -0.49 6.73
N GLN A 17 13.76 -0.50 7.44
CA GLN A 17 13.80 -0.61 8.90
C GLN A 17 14.11 0.75 9.50
N LEU A 18 13.36 1.13 10.53
CA LEU A 18 13.54 2.37 11.28
C LEU A 18 14.08 2.07 12.67
N TYR A 19 15.10 2.84 13.02
CA TYR A 19 15.89 2.63 14.22
C TYR A 19 15.61 3.72 15.25
N TYR A 20 15.71 3.36 16.51
CA TYR A 20 15.72 4.31 17.61
C TYR A 20 16.67 3.83 18.71
N LYS A 21 17.60 4.70 19.12
CA LYS A 21 18.67 4.37 20.08
C LYS A 21 19.46 3.10 19.72
N GLY A 22 19.69 2.87 18.43
CA GLY A 22 20.46 1.74 17.90
C GLY A 22 19.66 0.45 17.67
N GLU A 23 18.40 0.39 18.09
CA GLU A 23 17.54 -0.79 17.95
C GLU A 23 16.51 -0.57 16.83
N VAL A 24 16.18 -1.63 16.08
CA VAL A 24 15.04 -1.58 15.15
C VAL A 24 13.75 -1.56 15.97
N ILE A 25 12.92 -0.55 15.73
CA ILE A 25 11.62 -0.42 16.42
C ILE A 25 10.43 -0.49 15.46
N LEU A 26 10.67 -0.34 14.16
CA LEU A 26 9.64 -0.43 13.14
C LEU A 26 10.23 -0.94 11.83
N LYS A 27 9.51 -1.81 11.15
CA LYS A 27 9.76 -2.19 9.75
C LYS A 27 8.53 -1.89 8.91
N TYR A 28 8.74 -1.50 7.66
CA TYR A 28 7.64 -1.48 6.70
C TYR A 28 8.02 -2.14 5.38
N THR A 29 7.03 -2.71 4.71
CA THR A 29 7.11 -3.23 3.34
C THR A 29 5.82 -2.85 2.63
N ILE A 30 5.92 -2.08 1.56
CA ILE A 30 4.78 -1.58 0.82
C ILE A 30 4.90 -2.09 -0.61
N LYS A 31 4.10 -3.08 -0.95
CA LYS A 31 3.94 -3.55 -2.33
C LYS A 31 2.89 -2.71 -3.02
N TYR A 32 3.17 -2.25 -4.23
CA TYR A 32 2.24 -1.47 -5.04
C TYR A 32 2.41 -1.77 -6.54
N PRO A 33 1.33 -1.74 -7.33
CA PRO A 33 1.35 -2.17 -8.72
C PRO A 33 1.81 -1.04 -9.66
N GLU A 34 2.38 -1.45 -10.79
CA GLU A 34 2.71 -0.61 -11.93
C GLU A 34 2.37 -1.36 -13.22
N ILE A 35 1.67 -0.70 -14.14
CA ILE A 35 1.51 -1.16 -15.50
C ILE A 35 2.73 -0.68 -16.31
N THR A 36 3.51 -1.64 -16.79
CA THR A 36 4.72 -1.41 -17.59
C THR A 36 4.42 -1.34 -19.09
N GLN A 37 3.40 -2.05 -19.56
CA GLN A 37 2.96 -2.05 -20.96
C GLN A 37 1.44 -2.15 -21.03
N SER A 38 0.81 -1.24 -21.78
CA SER A 38 -0.63 -1.20 -22.09
C SER A 38 -0.84 -0.44 -23.40
N GLN A 39 -1.94 -0.72 -24.09
CA GLN A 39 -2.40 0.09 -25.23
C GLN A 39 -3.06 1.41 -24.78
N TYR A 40 -3.40 1.54 -23.49
CA TYR A 40 -4.06 2.70 -22.89
C TYR A 40 -3.05 3.58 -22.14
N ASP A 41 -2.23 4.34 -22.87
CA ASP A 41 -1.09 5.06 -22.28
C ASP A 41 -1.48 6.09 -21.21
N ILE A 42 -2.57 6.83 -21.40
CA ILE A 42 -3.05 7.81 -20.42
C ILE A 42 -3.57 7.11 -19.16
N GLY A 43 -4.41 6.08 -19.32
CA GLY A 43 -4.92 5.27 -18.21
C GLY A 43 -3.80 4.61 -17.41
N LYS A 44 -2.80 4.05 -18.10
CA LYS A 44 -1.57 3.52 -17.52
C LYS A 44 -0.83 4.55 -16.66
N GLN A 45 -0.59 5.75 -17.19
CA GLN A 45 0.13 6.80 -16.45
C GLN A 45 -0.63 7.21 -15.18
N ARG A 46 -1.95 7.36 -15.27
CA ARG A 46 -2.80 7.73 -14.13
C ARG A 46 -2.85 6.63 -13.08
N PHE A 47 -3.06 5.38 -13.51
CA PHE A 47 -2.98 4.21 -12.64
C PHE A 47 -1.66 4.15 -11.87
N ASN A 48 -0.54 4.30 -12.58
CA ASN A 48 0.80 4.26 -11.98
C ASN A 48 1.02 5.44 -11.01
N HIS A 49 0.50 6.62 -11.35
CA HIS A 49 0.58 7.79 -10.50
C HIS A 49 -0.17 7.59 -9.19
N GLU A 50 -1.46 7.22 -9.23
CA GLU A 50 -2.28 7.04 -8.02
C GLU A 50 -1.70 5.97 -7.10
N ASN A 51 -1.33 4.80 -7.64
CA ASN A 51 -0.75 3.71 -6.84
C ASN A 51 0.58 4.12 -6.20
N ARG A 52 1.39 4.92 -6.89
CA ARG A 52 2.62 5.48 -6.31
C ARG A 52 2.34 6.51 -5.21
N GLN A 53 1.31 7.36 -5.38
CA GLN A 53 0.90 8.32 -4.35
C GLN A 53 0.36 7.62 -3.10
N GLU A 54 -0.46 6.57 -3.25
CA GLU A 54 -0.93 5.78 -2.12
C GLU A 54 0.20 5.08 -1.37
N ALA A 55 1.18 4.53 -2.10
CA ALA A 55 2.37 3.94 -1.48
C ALA A 55 3.21 4.99 -0.73
N LEU A 56 3.33 6.21 -1.28
CA LEU A 56 4.02 7.31 -0.62
C LEU A 56 3.30 7.74 0.67
N LYS A 57 1.97 7.87 0.66
CA LYS A 57 1.18 8.19 1.87
C LYS A 57 1.37 7.14 2.96
N LEU A 58 1.35 5.85 2.62
CA LEU A 58 1.64 4.78 3.59
C LEU A 58 3.05 4.88 4.15
N LYS A 59 4.04 5.19 3.31
CA LYS A 59 5.42 5.41 3.75
C LYS A 59 5.51 6.59 4.72
N GLU A 60 4.87 7.71 4.41
CA GLU A 60 4.82 8.90 5.27
C GLU A 60 4.16 8.60 6.61
N TYR A 61 3.07 7.81 6.60
CA TYR A 61 2.45 7.31 7.83
C TYR A 61 3.41 6.44 8.65
N ALA A 62 4.11 5.50 8.01
CA ALA A 62 5.07 4.61 8.67
C ALA A 62 6.25 5.36 9.29
N GLU A 63 6.83 6.30 8.54
CA GLU A 63 8.01 7.09 8.97
C GLU A 63 7.66 8.25 9.91
N GLY A 64 6.38 8.64 9.95
CA GLY A 64 5.86 9.69 10.82
C GLY A 64 5.14 9.12 12.05
N GLU A 65 3.82 9.00 11.95
CA GLU A 65 2.94 8.65 13.07
C GLU A 65 3.31 7.31 13.70
N LEU A 66 3.42 6.25 12.90
CA LEU A 66 3.66 4.89 13.39
C LEU A 66 5.04 4.77 14.06
N TYR A 67 6.05 5.46 13.51
CA TYR A 67 7.39 5.53 14.09
C TYR A 67 7.41 6.27 15.44
N ASN A 68 6.65 7.35 15.59
CA ASN A 68 6.54 8.06 16.87
C ASN A 68 5.86 7.20 17.94
N GLN A 69 4.78 6.50 17.59
CA GLN A 69 4.15 5.53 18.49
C GLN A 69 5.12 4.41 18.91
N ALA A 70 5.91 3.88 17.96
CA ALA A 70 6.92 2.86 18.25
C ALA A 70 8.00 3.36 19.24
N LYS A 71 8.39 4.65 19.18
CA LYS A 71 9.33 5.25 20.15
C LYS A 71 8.74 5.30 21.55
N GLU A 72 7.49 5.72 21.69
CA GLU A 72 6.80 5.79 22.99
C GLU A 72 6.73 4.41 23.64
N THR A 73 6.34 3.40 22.86
CA THR A 73 6.32 1.99 23.30
C THR A 73 7.72 1.49 23.66
N TYR A 74 8.74 1.86 22.89
CA TYR A 74 10.12 1.50 23.20
C TYR A 74 10.56 2.05 24.57
N GLU A 75 10.33 3.35 24.84
CA GLU A 75 10.71 3.96 26.12
C GLU A 75 9.94 3.34 27.28
N TYR A 76 8.63 3.10 27.10
CA TYR A 76 7.80 2.43 28.10
C TYR A 76 8.31 1.02 28.39
N ASN A 77 8.59 0.21 27.37
CA ASN A 77 9.06 -1.16 27.56
C ASN A 77 10.44 -1.20 28.23
N LYS A 78 11.38 -0.34 27.78
CA LYS A 78 12.70 -0.24 28.41
C LYS A 78 12.61 0.17 29.88
N LYS A 79 11.76 1.14 30.22
CA LYS A 79 11.56 1.59 31.61
C LYS A 79 11.02 0.48 32.52
N ASN A 80 10.15 -0.39 31.99
CA ASN A 80 9.50 -1.45 32.75
C ASN A 80 10.19 -2.82 32.63
N GLY A 81 11.30 -2.93 31.89
CA GLY A 81 12.01 -4.19 31.67
C GLY A 81 11.30 -5.17 30.73
N TYR A 82 10.37 -4.69 29.91
CA TYR A 82 9.69 -5.52 28.90
C TYR A 82 10.53 -5.67 27.62
N PRO A 83 10.28 -6.73 26.82
CA PRO A 83 10.90 -6.88 25.51
C PRO A 83 10.65 -5.68 24.59
N ILE A 84 11.62 -5.36 23.73
CA ILE A 84 11.40 -4.40 22.66
C ILE A 84 10.42 -5.01 21.66
N MET A 85 9.33 -4.30 21.38
CA MET A 85 8.41 -4.66 20.30
C MET A 85 8.85 -3.98 19.01
N ILE A 86 8.85 -4.72 17.91
CA ILE A 86 9.12 -4.19 16.57
C ILE A 86 7.78 -4.02 15.87
N TYR A 87 7.39 -2.78 15.61
CA TYR A 87 6.19 -2.46 14.86
C TYR A 87 6.35 -2.91 13.40
N GLU A 88 5.23 -3.23 12.75
CA GLU A 88 5.22 -3.63 11.35
C GLU A 88 4.09 -2.95 10.59
N LEU A 89 4.40 -2.41 9.42
CA LEU A 89 3.41 -2.07 8.39
C LEU A 89 3.73 -2.89 7.14
N TYR A 90 2.78 -3.71 6.70
CA TYR A 90 2.96 -4.55 5.53
C TYR A 90 1.75 -4.43 4.60
N ARG A 91 1.96 -3.91 3.39
CA ARG A 91 0.97 -3.93 2.31
C ARG A 91 1.27 -5.06 1.33
N GLU A 92 0.31 -5.96 1.15
CA GLU A 92 0.26 -6.90 0.03
C GLU A 92 -0.64 -6.35 -1.09
N THR A 93 -0.28 -6.59 -2.35
CA THR A 93 -1.11 -6.21 -3.51
C THR A 93 -1.47 -7.45 -4.30
N ASN A 94 -2.76 -7.64 -4.58
CA ASN A 94 -3.26 -8.78 -5.35
C ASN A 94 -4.10 -8.28 -6.53
N ILE A 95 -3.55 -8.42 -7.74
CA ILE A 95 -4.31 -8.15 -8.98
C ILE A 95 -5.20 -9.37 -9.23
N THR A 96 -6.51 -9.16 -9.21
CA THR A 96 -7.51 -10.23 -9.36
C THR A 96 -8.07 -10.32 -10.78
N TYR A 97 -8.00 -9.23 -11.54
CA TYR A 97 -8.43 -9.17 -12.92
C TYR A 97 -7.52 -8.22 -13.73
N ASN A 98 -7.16 -8.63 -14.93
CA ASN A 98 -6.41 -7.82 -15.89
C ASN A 98 -6.70 -8.35 -17.29
N ASP A 99 -7.56 -7.67 -18.03
CA ASP A 99 -7.86 -7.98 -19.43
C ASP A 99 -8.31 -6.70 -20.14
N ASP A 100 -7.65 -6.39 -21.25
CA ASP A 100 -7.92 -5.25 -22.09
C ASP A 100 -7.82 -3.93 -21.30
N LYS A 101 -8.90 -3.14 -21.25
CA LYS A 101 -8.96 -1.89 -20.50
C LYS A 101 -9.27 -2.05 -19.01
N LEU A 102 -9.69 -3.23 -18.55
CA LEU A 102 -10.15 -3.43 -17.20
C LEU A 102 -9.06 -4.10 -16.34
N ILE A 103 -8.76 -3.48 -15.20
CA ILE A 103 -7.88 -4.05 -14.18
C ILE A 103 -8.49 -3.87 -12.79
N SER A 104 -8.56 -4.94 -12.00
CA SER A 104 -9.07 -4.95 -10.63
C SER A 104 -8.07 -5.58 -9.68
N MET A 105 -8.03 -5.08 -8.46
CA MET A 105 -7.13 -5.55 -7.41
C MET A 105 -7.69 -5.27 -6.02
N TYR A 106 -7.09 -5.93 -5.03
CA TYR A 106 -7.23 -5.56 -3.62
C TYR A 106 -5.87 -5.42 -2.94
N PHE A 107 -5.83 -4.62 -1.89
CA PHE A 107 -4.68 -4.43 -1.01
C PHE A 107 -5.04 -4.94 0.37
N ASP A 108 -4.10 -5.63 1.01
CA ASP A 108 -4.18 -5.97 2.44
C ASP A 108 -3.11 -5.20 3.19
N ASP A 109 -3.55 -4.27 4.03
CA ASP A 109 -2.69 -3.45 4.89
C ASP A 109 -2.69 -4.02 6.29
N TYR A 110 -1.65 -4.78 6.61
CA TYR A 110 -1.39 -5.31 7.94
C TYR A 110 -0.57 -4.32 8.76
N THR A 111 -1.04 -4.01 9.97
CA THR A 111 -0.31 -3.17 10.92
C THR A 111 -0.22 -3.88 12.28
N PHE A 112 0.99 -3.92 12.84
CA PHE A 112 1.28 -4.42 14.18
C PHE A 112 1.92 -3.33 15.05
N THR A 113 1.36 -3.11 16.24
CA THR A 113 1.77 -2.04 17.17
C THR A 113 2.09 -2.56 18.59
N GLY A 114 2.57 -3.80 18.72
CA GLY A 114 3.07 -4.32 20.01
C GLY A 114 2.03 -4.96 20.95
N GLY A 115 0.84 -5.29 20.44
CA GLY A 115 -0.19 -6.07 21.16
C GLY A 115 -0.08 -7.59 20.93
N ALA A 116 -1.16 -8.33 21.22
CA ALA A 116 -1.21 -9.78 20.98
C ALA A 116 -1.33 -10.15 19.49
N HIS A 117 -1.92 -9.26 18.69
CA HIS A 117 -2.10 -9.44 17.25
C HIS A 117 -2.02 -8.09 16.53
N GLY A 118 -1.78 -8.13 15.22
CA GLY A 118 -1.95 -6.97 14.35
C GLY A 118 -3.40 -6.86 13.85
N THR A 119 -3.62 -5.87 12.99
CA THR A 119 -4.89 -5.61 12.32
C THR A 119 -4.66 -5.55 10.82
N THR A 120 -5.57 -6.13 10.03
CA THR A 120 -5.55 -6.03 8.57
C THR A 120 -6.75 -5.23 8.08
N VAL A 121 -6.51 -4.24 7.23
CA VAL A 121 -7.55 -3.51 6.49
C VAL A 121 -7.43 -3.88 5.02
N ARG A 122 -8.54 -4.29 4.40
CA ARG A 122 -8.60 -4.57 2.96
C ARG A 122 -9.23 -3.41 2.21
N SER A 123 -8.58 -2.96 1.13
CA SER A 123 -9.13 -1.99 0.17
C SER A 123 -9.14 -2.57 -1.23
N LEU A 124 -9.97 -2.02 -2.11
CA LEU A 124 -10.22 -2.51 -3.46
C LEU A 124 -10.08 -1.36 -4.46
N GLN A 125 -9.59 -1.68 -5.66
CA GLN A 125 -9.59 -0.78 -6.79
C GLN A 125 -10.05 -1.52 -8.05
N THR A 126 -10.86 -0.87 -8.89
CA THR A 126 -11.17 -1.32 -10.24
C THR A 126 -11.04 -0.12 -11.18
N TRP A 127 -10.31 -0.33 -12.27
CA TRP A 127 -9.96 0.70 -13.23
C TRP A 127 -10.44 0.31 -14.62
N ASP A 128 -11.06 1.26 -15.32
CA ASP A 128 -11.16 1.27 -16.77
C ASP A 128 -10.08 2.23 -17.31
N LEU A 129 -9.05 1.68 -17.94
CA LEU A 129 -7.90 2.41 -18.48
C LEU A 129 -8.25 3.25 -19.71
N GLU A 130 -9.37 3.00 -20.37
CA GLU A 130 -9.89 3.82 -21.46
C GLU A 130 -10.64 5.05 -20.93
N TYR A 131 -11.26 4.93 -19.75
CA TYR A 131 -12.07 6.00 -19.20
C TYR A 131 -11.23 7.08 -18.49
N ILE A 132 -10.98 8.15 -19.23
CA ILE A 132 -10.27 9.34 -18.74
C ILE A 132 -11.32 10.35 -18.25
N ALA A 133 -11.87 10.17 -17.04
CA ALA A 133 -12.67 11.24 -16.44
C ALA A 133 -11.79 12.50 -16.28
N PRO A 134 -12.25 13.70 -16.69
CA PRO A 134 -11.48 14.93 -16.53
C PRO A 134 -11.19 15.20 -15.05
N TYR A 135 -10.07 15.87 -14.77
CA TYR A 135 -9.60 16.23 -13.43
C TYR A 135 -10.72 16.86 -12.57
N SER A 136 -11.41 16.06 -11.76
CA SER A 136 -12.06 16.51 -10.54
C SER A 136 -11.39 15.78 -9.38
N SER A 137 -10.96 16.56 -8.41
CA SER A 137 -10.21 16.16 -7.22
C SER A 137 -11.10 15.50 -6.16
N ASP A 138 -12.03 14.65 -6.57
CA ASP A 138 -12.90 13.92 -5.65
C ASP A 138 -13.21 12.53 -6.20
N TRP A 139 -12.32 11.58 -5.90
CA TRP A 139 -12.49 10.15 -6.21
C TRP A 139 -13.06 9.36 -5.01
N SER A 140 -13.65 10.04 -4.02
CA SER A 140 -14.23 9.36 -2.87
C SER A 140 -15.53 8.59 -3.19
N GLU A 141 -16.11 8.73 -4.39
CA GLU A 141 -17.45 8.21 -4.71
C GLU A 141 -17.54 6.99 -5.64
N PHE A 142 -16.43 6.40 -6.10
CA PHE A 142 -16.46 5.10 -6.82
C PHE A 142 -15.68 3.98 -6.14
N VAL A 143 -15.50 4.06 -4.82
CA VAL A 143 -15.38 2.85 -4.01
C VAL A 143 -16.79 2.32 -3.81
N ILE A 144 -17.19 1.30 -4.57
CA ILE A 144 -18.34 0.47 -4.17
C ILE A 144 -17.94 -0.17 -2.84
N LYS A 145 -18.30 0.47 -1.73
CA LYS A 145 -18.39 -0.18 -0.44
C LYS A 145 -19.56 -1.17 -0.56
N ILE A 146 -19.22 -2.44 -0.78
CA ILE A 146 -20.11 -3.56 -0.43
C ILE A 146 -20.28 -3.62 1.09
#